data_AF-A0A172TMP7-F1
#
_entry.id   AF-A0A172TMP7-F1
#
_cell.length_a   1.000
_cell.length_b   1.000
_cell.length_c   1.000
_cell.angle_alpha   90.00
_cell.angle_beta   90.00
_cell.angle_gamma   90.00
#
_symmetry.space_group_name_H-M   'P 1'
#
loop_
_entity.id
_entity.type
_entity.pdbx_description
1 polymer ?
#
loop_
_entity_poly.entity_id
_entity_poly.type
_entity_poly.pdbx_seq_one_letter_code
_entity_poly.pdbx_strand_id
1 'polypeptide(L)'
;MNDKQPYNPFRDQKLHQTVSTKESELLNREGFNDVLQHADSINGHQVPKQLQDYPSPMRKWIRWGIIIYVGVFIAGVFITFADYL
;
A
#
# COMPACT_ATOMS: atom_id res chain seq x y z
N MET A 1 27.60 -29.42 -49.90
CA MET A 1 26.71 -28.33 -49.44
C MET A 1 25.72 -28.95 -48.49
N ASN A 2 25.70 -28.51 -47.23
CA ASN A 2 24.84 -29.11 -46.19
C ASN A 2 23.47 -28.42 -46.29
N ASP A 3 22.47 -29.14 -46.80
CA ASP A 3 21.09 -28.66 -46.90
C ASP A 3 20.51 -28.47 -45.50
N LYS A 4 20.64 -27.25 -44.96
CA LYS A 4 19.94 -26.87 -43.73
C LYS A 4 18.47 -26.69 -44.08
N GLN A 5 17.66 -27.71 -43.83
CA GLN A 5 16.22 -27.59 -43.95
C GLN A 5 15.70 -26.40 -43.12
N PRO A 6 14.68 -25.67 -43.62
CA PRO A 6 14.08 -24.56 -42.88
C PRO A 6 13.50 -25.08 -41.56
N TYR A 7 13.80 -24.37 -40.47
CA TYR A 7 13.34 -24.72 -39.13
C TYR A 7 11.80 -24.71 -39.06
N ASN A 8 11.21 -25.84 -38.64
CA ASN A 8 9.77 -25.99 -38.48
C ASN A 8 9.41 -26.07 -36.99
N PRO A 9 8.77 -25.03 -36.42
CA PRO A 9 8.46 -24.96 -35.00
C PRO A 9 7.42 -26.01 -34.56
N PHE A 10 6.58 -26.51 -35.47
CA PHE A 10 5.56 -27.52 -35.15
C PHE A 10 6.13 -28.94 -34.95
N ARG A 11 7.40 -29.16 -35.33
CA ARG A 11 8.11 -30.43 -35.12
C ARG A 11 9.12 -30.36 -34.00
N ASP A 12 9.23 -29.22 -33.33
CA ASP A 12 10.18 -29.02 -32.25
C ASP A 12 9.61 -29.53 -30.93
N GLN A 13 10.04 -30.72 -30.52
CA GLN A 13 9.68 -31.31 -29.22
C GLN A 13 10.15 -30.48 -28.02
N LYS A 14 11.09 -29.55 -28.22
CA LYS A 14 11.56 -28.62 -27.18
C LYS A 14 10.69 -27.39 -27.04
N LEU A 15 9.79 -27.10 -27.98
CA LEU A 15 8.91 -25.93 -27.92
C LEU A 15 7.96 -26.00 -26.70
N HIS A 16 7.56 -27.20 -26.30
CA HIS A 16 6.73 -27.45 -25.12
C HIS A 16 7.54 -27.70 -23.84
N GLN A 17 8.88 -27.73 -23.94
CA GLN A 17 9.70 -27.75 -22.74
C GLN A 17 9.65 -26.35 -22.15
N THR A 18 8.69 -26.11 -21.27
CA THR A 18 8.83 -25.08 -20.25
C THR A 18 10.18 -25.35 -19.62
N VAL A 19 11.14 -24.43 -19.81
CA VAL A 19 12.40 -24.44 -19.07
C VAL A 19 12.00 -24.81 -17.64
N SER A 20 12.63 -25.84 -17.05
CA SER A 20 12.53 -26.05 -15.62
C SER A 20 13.15 -24.80 -15.00
N THR A 21 12.31 -23.77 -14.86
CA THR A 21 12.59 -22.58 -14.11
C THR A 21 12.77 -23.18 -12.73
N LYS A 22 14.04 -23.40 -12.36
CA LYS A 22 14.49 -23.45 -10.97
C LYS A 22 13.49 -22.61 -10.22
N GLU A 23 12.71 -23.24 -9.36
CA GLU A 23 11.70 -22.62 -8.53
C GLU A 23 12.29 -21.29 -8.13
N SER A 24 11.86 -20.22 -8.80
CA SER A 24 12.44 -18.91 -8.58
C SER A 24 11.95 -18.63 -7.18
N GLU A 25 12.87 -18.82 -6.24
CA GLU A 25 12.76 -18.44 -4.85
C GLU A 25 11.78 -17.28 -4.80
N LEU A 26 10.64 -17.50 -4.13
CA LEU A 26 9.52 -16.56 -4.01
C LEU A 26 10.01 -15.32 -3.27
N LEU A 27 10.92 -14.59 -3.87
CA LEU A 27 11.48 -13.33 -3.41
C LEU A 27 10.42 -12.30 -3.76
N ASN A 28 9.49 -12.15 -2.82
CA ASN A 28 8.55 -11.05 -2.74
C ASN A 28 7.99 -10.63 -4.10
N ARG A 29 7.19 -11.50 -4.73
CA ARG A 29 6.08 -10.95 -5.49
C ARG A 29 5.25 -10.16 -4.49
N GLU A 30 5.33 -8.84 -4.56
CA GLU A 30 4.43 -7.92 -3.85
C GLU A 30 3.01 -8.16 -4.36
N GLY A 31 2.40 -9.23 -3.86
CA GLY A 31 1.07 -9.68 -4.26
C GLY A 31 0.02 -8.75 -3.69
N PHE A 32 -0.90 -8.32 -4.55
CA PHE A 32 -2.18 -7.67 -4.23
C PHE A 32 -2.16 -6.33 -3.47
N ASN A 33 -1.08 -5.97 -2.77
CA ASN A 33 -0.98 -4.69 -2.05
C ASN A 33 -0.94 -3.48 -2.99
N ASP A 34 -0.39 -3.64 -4.21
CA ASP A 34 -0.43 -2.61 -5.25
C ASP A 34 -1.85 -2.34 -5.75
N VAL A 35 -2.69 -3.39 -5.84
CA VAL A 35 -4.09 -3.26 -6.27
C VAL A 35 -4.92 -2.52 -5.23
N LEU A 36 -4.63 -2.73 -3.94
CA LEU A 36 -5.26 -2.00 -2.84
C LEU A 36 -4.87 -0.51 -2.87
N GLN A 37 -3.59 -0.18 -3.10
CA GLN A 37 -3.15 1.21 -3.28
C GLN A 37 -3.79 1.86 -4.53
N HIS A 38 -3.97 1.09 -5.61
CA HIS A 38 -4.59 1.58 -6.83
C HIS A 38 -6.10 1.84 -6.66
N ALA A 39 -6.80 1.00 -5.89
CA ALA A 39 -8.21 1.18 -5.56
C ALA A 39 -8.44 2.41 -4.66
N ASP A 40 -7.55 2.63 -3.67
CA ASP A 40 -7.56 3.82 -2.81
C ASP A 40 -7.22 5.12 -3.57
N SER A 41 -6.45 5.01 -4.66
CA SER A 41 -6.14 6.13 -5.56
C SER A 41 -7.32 6.47 -6.48
N ILE A 42 -8.05 5.47 -6.97
CA ILE A 42 -9.18 5.65 -7.91
C ILE A 42 -10.47 6.08 -7.18
N ASN A 43 -10.77 5.48 -6.03
CA ASN A 43 -12.04 5.74 -5.32
C ASN A 43 -11.96 6.92 -4.33
N GLY A 44 -10.78 7.54 -4.22
CA GLY A 44 -10.46 8.46 -3.14
C GLY A 44 -10.35 7.72 -1.81
N HIS A 45 -9.38 8.10 -0.98
CA HIS A 45 -9.21 7.55 0.36
C HIS A 45 -10.52 7.68 1.18
N GLN A 46 -11.31 6.61 1.23
CA GLN A 46 -12.48 6.49 2.11
C GLN A 46 -12.05 6.12 3.54
N VAL A 47 -10.78 5.76 3.73
CA VAL A 47 -10.22 5.42 5.03
C VAL A 47 -9.72 6.69 5.72
N PRO A 48 -10.10 6.95 6.99
CA PRO A 48 -9.56 8.07 7.73
C PRO A 48 -8.04 7.94 7.83
N LYS A 49 -7.32 8.96 7.32
CA LYS A 49 -5.85 8.99 7.35
C LYS A 49 -5.34 8.82 8.77
N GLN A 50 -4.42 7.89 8.96
CA GLN A 50 -3.78 7.68 10.24
C GLN A 50 -2.65 8.70 10.42
N LEU A 51 -2.34 9.02 11.67
CA LEU A 51 -1.28 9.99 11.99
C LEU A 51 0.10 9.56 11.48
N GLN A 52 0.30 8.26 11.22
CA GLN A 52 1.52 7.68 10.67
C GLN A 52 1.67 7.91 9.15
N ASP A 53 0.59 8.25 8.45
CA ASP A 53 0.59 8.48 7.00
C ASP A 53 1.10 9.89 6.64
N TYR A 54 1.29 10.74 7.64
CA TYR A 54 1.81 12.10 7.48
C TYR A 54 3.32 12.15 7.62
N PRO A 55 4.00 13.02 6.84
CA PRO A 55 5.45 13.18 6.93
C PRO A 55 5.88 13.57 8.34
N SER A 56 7.06 13.08 8.77
CA SER A 56 7.56 13.17 10.15
C SER A 56 7.51 14.57 10.80
N PRO A 57 7.82 15.70 10.11
CA PRO A 57 7.67 17.01 10.72
C PRO A 57 6.19 17.34 10.99
N MET A 58 5.31 17.06 10.03
CA MET A 58 3.88 17.36 10.10
C MET A 58 3.19 16.55 11.20
N ARG A 59 3.63 15.32 11.41
CA ARG A 59 3.12 14.45 12.49
C ARG A 59 3.21 15.09 13.87
N LYS A 60 4.31 15.80 14.16
CA LYS A 60 4.50 16.48 15.45
C LYS A 60 3.51 17.64 15.61
N TRP A 61 3.35 18.46 14.58
CA TRP A 61 2.42 19.59 14.59
C TRP A 61 0.97 19.15 14.77
N ILE A 62 0.54 18.13 14.01
CA ILE A 62 -0.82 17.58 14.13
C ILE A 62 -1.04 17.02 15.55
N ARG A 63 -0.08 16.29 16.10
CA ARG A 63 -0.19 15.71 17.45
C ARG A 63 -0.34 16.79 18.52
N TRP A 64 0.45 17.86 18.46
CA TRP A 64 0.32 18.99 19.38
C TRP A 64 -1.01 19.72 19.22
N GLY A 65 -1.48 19.92 17.99
CA GLY A 65 -2.79 20.51 17.71
C GLY A 65 -3.94 19.71 18.35
N ILE A 66 -3.90 18.38 18.23
CA ILE A 66 -4.89 17.48 18.86
C ILE A 66 -4.85 17.62 20.39
N ILE A 67 -3.66 17.62 21.00
CA ILE A 67 -3.52 17.75 22.46
C ILE A 67 -4.13 19.06 22.96
N ILE A 68 -3.83 20.18 22.29
CA ILE A 68 -4.37 21.49 22.66
C ILE A 68 -5.89 21.51 22.50
N TYR A 69 -6.40 21.01 21.38
CA TYR A 69 -7.84 20.98 21.11
C TYR A 69 -8.61 20.18 22.17
N VAL A 70 -8.14 18.97 22.48
CA VAL A 70 -8.76 18.12 23.51
C VAL A 70 -8.66 18.76 24.88
N GLY A 71 -7.51 19.38 25.21
CA GLY A 71 -7.32 20.09 26.47
C GLY A 71 -8.31 21.24 26.65
N VAL A 72 -8.49 22.07 25.62
CA VAL A 72 -9.45 23.19 25.64
C VAL A 72 -10.88 22.69 25.75
N PHE A 73 -11.23 21.62 25.02
CA PHE A 73 -12.56 21.02 25.10
C PHE A 73 -12.87 20.53 26.52
N ILE A 74 -11.96 19.78 27.12
CA ILE A 74 -12.11 19.27 28.50
C ILE A 74 -12.23 20.43 29.49
N ALA A 75 -11.36 21.44 29.40
CA ALA A 75 -11.42 22.61 30.27
C ALA A 75 -12.76 23.34 30.13
N GLY A 76 -13.26 23.51 28.91
CA GLY A 76 -14.57 24.10 28.65
C GLY A 76 -15.71 23.31 29.29
N VAL A 77 -15.69 21.98 29.19
CA VAL A 77 -16.66 21.10 29.86
C VAL A 77 -16.60 21.25 31.38
N PHE A 78 -15.40 21.32 31.98
CA PHE A 78 -15.28 21.51 33.42
C PHE A 78 -15.82 22.86 33.88
N ILE A 79 -15.57 23.94 33.13
CA ILE A 79 -16.10 25.27 33.44
C ILE A 79 -17.62 25.25 33.39
N THR A 80 -18.21 24.69 32.32
CA THR A 80 -19.68 24.64 32.21
C THR A 80 -20.32 23.78 33.29
N PHE A 81 -19.68 22.71 33.72
CA PHE A 81 -20.14 21.91 34.85
C PHE A 81 -20.03 22.66 36.18
N ALA A 82 -18.96 23.42 36.40
CA ALA A 82 -18.79 24.22 37.60
C ALA A 82 -19.80 25.37 37.69
N ASP A 83 -20.15 25.98 36.54
CA ASP A 83 -21.17 27.04 36.48
C ASP A 83 -22.60 26.50 36.72
N TYR A 84 -22.82 25.19 36.54
CA TYR A 84 -24.12 24.54 36.71
C TYR A 84 -24.38 24.05 38.15
N LEU A 85 -23.38 24.10 39.02
CA LEU A 85 -23.38 23.52 40.37
C LEU A 85 -23.54 24.58 41.45
#